data_AF-A0A3A1NNH2-F1
#
_entry.id   AF-A0A3A1NNH2-F1
#
_cell.length_a   1.000
_cell.length_b   1.000
_cell.length_c   1.000
_cell.angle_alpha   90.00
_cell.angle_beta   90.00
_cell.angle_gamma   90.00
#
_symmetry.space_group_name_H-M   'P 1'
#
loop_
_entity.id
_entity.type
_entity.pdbx_description
1 polymer ?
#
loop_
_entity_poly.entity_id
_entity_poly.type
_entity_poly.pdbx_seq_one_letter_code
_entity_poly.pdbx_strand_id
1 'polypeptide(L)'
;MGTGRRNFLKLTSTALAGLAINPLQAVITKNNLYVNKVLGLAFSKPQDWYFINVKDFGELKEKTILSEDWEEFKDFVWENTGDPICLMAKYDQNNPLNFGKYSPSIAVWVEKKSDYDEIGIQTVEEYAISWTTNRIQYIQDPNVTKSKEVKDISGIKTVQYDCDFMVEHRDLPNSYRALCRMIYIEHGDYFYCFDLTDSIEAGEKSDLEFKMFLEEINLFR
;
A
#
# COMPACT_ATOMS: atom_id res chain seq x y z
N MET A 1 25.90 6.13 -4.38
CA MET A 1 25.50 7.32 -3.60
C MET A 1 24.53 8.13 -4.45
N GLY A 2 23.23 7.91 -4.26
CA GLY A 2 22.16 8.34 -5.17
C GLY A 2 21.84 9.83 -5.06
N THR A 3 22.22 10.61 -6.06
CA THR A 3 21.88 12.01 -6.26
C THR A 3 20.48 12.21 -6.89
N GLY A 4 19.77 11.14 -7.26
CA GLY A 4 18.47 11.19 -7.94
C GLY A 4 17.30 11.70 -7.09
N ARG A 5 17.18 11.27 -5.83
CA ARG A 5 16.04 11.63 -4.94
C ARG A 5 15.99 13.12 -4.55
N ARG A 6 17.14 13.76 -4.37
CA ARG A 6 17.20 15.22 -4.09
C ARG A 6 16.73 16.07 -5.27
N ASN A 7 16.86 15.58 -6.51
CA ASN A 7 16.30 16.24 -7.69
C ASN A 7 14.82 15.91 -7.90
N PHE A 8 14.34 14.74 -7.46
CA PHE A 8 12.92 14.40 -7.46
C PHE A 8 12.11 15.32 -6.54
N LEU A 9 12.60 15.62 -5.33
CA LEU A 9 11.97 16.60 -4.42
C LEU A 9 11.99 18.05 -4.97
N LYS A 10 12.99 18.40 -5.77
CA LYS A 10 13.01 19.67 -6.52
C LYS A 10 12.01 19.68 -7.67
N LEU A 11 11.79 18.54 -8.35
CA LEU A 11 10.80 18.44 -9.41
C LEU A 11 9.37 18.37 -8.89
N THR A 12 9.10 17.76 -7.72
CA THR A 12 7.76 17.77 -7.10
C THR A 12 7.38 19.15 -6.58
N SER A 13 8.32 19.91 -6.02
CA SER A 13 8.10 21.33 -5.66
C SER A 13 7.87 22.23 -6.88
N THR A 14 8.44 21.90 -8.04
CA THR A 14 8.24 22.67 -9.29
C THR A 14 6.98 22.22 -10.05
N ALA A 15 6.58 20.94 -9.98
CA ALA A 15 5.35 20.42 -10.57
C ALA A 15 4.09 20.93 -9.86
N LEU A 16 4.18 21.27 -8.58
CA LEU A 16 3.12 21.96 -7.84
C LEU A 16 2.97 23.44 -8.22
N ALA A 17 3.95 24.04 -8.92
CA ALA A 17 3.90 25.44 -9.34
C ALA A 17 3.30 25.65 -10.74
N GLY A 18 3.02 24.58 -11.50
CA GLY A 18 2.67 24.66 -12.92
C GLY A 18 1.20 24.45 -13.30
N LEU A 19 0.35 23.91 -12.43
CA LEU A 19 -1.07 23.75 -12.73
C LEU A 19 -1.89 24.06 -11.49
N ALA A 20 -2.51 25.25 -11.51
CA ALA A 20 -3.58 25.65 -10.61
C ALA A 20 -4.86 24.81 -10.86
N ILE A 21 -4.76 23.49 -10.68
CA ILE A 21 -5.90 22.60 -10.49
C ILE A 21 -5.93 22.36 -8.98
N ASN A 22 -7.04 22.76 -8.35
CA ASN A 22 -7.26 22.56 -6.93
C ASN A 22 -6.98 21.08 -6.57
N PRO A 23 -5.96 20.75 -5.75
CA PRO A 23 -5.57 19.36 -5.46
C PRO A 23 -6.73 18.54 -4.86
N LEU A 24 -7.70 19.23 -4.24
CA LEU A 24 -8.94 18.66 -3.70
C LEU A 24 -9.99 18.29 -4.77
N GLN A 25 -9.81 18.67 -6.05
CA GLN A 25 -10.68 18.24 -7.16
C GLN A 25 -10.21 16.96 -7.86
N ALA A 26 -8.94 16.56 -7.67
CA ALA A 26 -8.36 15.39 -8.33
C ALA A 26 -8.72 14.07 -7.64
N VAL A 27 -9.01 14.13 -6.34
CA VAL A 27 -9.41 12.99 -5.51
C VAL A 27 -10.81 13.24 -4.96
N ILE A 28 -11.78 12.40 -5.35
CA ILE A 28 -13.13 12.43 -4.77
C ILE A 28 -13.21 11.28 -3.78
N THR A 29 -13.29 11.60 -2.49
CA THR A 29 -13.78 10.67 -1.47
C THR A 29 -15.23 11.03 -1.15
N LYS A 30 -16.17 10.19 -1.59
CA LYS A 30 -17.60 10.36 -1.26
C LYS A 30 -18.15 9.04 -0.77
N ASN A 31 -18.57 9.03 0.50
CA ASN A 31 -19.00 7.81 1.19
C ASN A 31 -17.89 6.74 1.16
N ASN A 32 -18.05 5.73 0.29
CA ASN A 32 -17.11 4.63 0.14
C ASN A 32 -16.25 4.76 -1.13
N LEU A 33 -16.54 5.70 -2.02
CA LEU A 33 -15.88 5.79 -3.32
C LEU A 33 -14.58 6.61 -3.21
N TYR A 34 -13.50 6.06 -3.77
CA TYR A 34 -12.26 6.76 -4.08
C TYR A 34 -12.12 6.89 -5.60
N VAL A 35 -11.84 8.10 -6.10
CA VAL A 35 -11.52 8.33 -7.51
C VAL A 35 -10.31 9.24 -7.61
N ASN A 36 -9.27 8.80 -8.30
CA ASN A 36 -8.12 9.61 -8.68
C ASN A 36 -8.01 9.67 -10.21
N LYS A 37 -8.43 10.80 -10.79
CA LYS A 37 -8.45 10.97 -12.25
C LYS A 37 -7.06 11.13 -12.87
N VAL A 38 -6.08 11.60 -12.10
CA VAL A 38 -4.70 11.78 -12.58
C VAL A 38 -4.06 10.42 -12.80
N LEU A 39 -4.26 9.51 -11.84
CA LEU A 39 -3.76 8.14 -11.93
C LEU A 39 -4.67 7.26 -12.80
N GLY A 40 -5.95 7.61 -12.98
CA GLY A 40 -6.88 6.78 -13.73
C GLY A 40 -7.38 5.58 -12.91
N LEU A 41 -7.51 5.76 -11.59
CA LEU A 41 -7.87 4.73 -10.62
C LEU A 41 -9.16 5.12 -9.89
N ALA A 42 -10.09 4.17 -9.78
CA ALA A 42 -11.26 4.29 -8.92
C ALA A 42 -11.54 2.95 -8.23
N PHE A 43 -12.09 3.00 -7.02
CA PHE A 43 -12.58 1.84 -6.30
C PHE A 43 -13.50 2.25 -5.15
N SER A 44 -14.27 1.30 -4.64
CA SER A 44 -15.04 1.45 -3.41
C SER A 44 -14.31 0.75 -2.26
N LYS A 45 -14.09 1.44 -1.13
CA LYS A 45 -13.66 0.77 0.11
C LYS A 45 -14.76 -0.19 0.58
N PRO A 46 -14.42 -1.27 1.33
CA PRO A 46 -15.44 -2.12 1.92
C PRO A 46 -16.43 -1.34 2.80
N GLN A 47 -17.64 -1.88 2.91
CA GLN A 47 -18.69 -1.29 3.74
C GLN A 47 -18.23 -1.22 5.21
N ASP A 48 -18.55 -0.11 5.88
CA ASP A 48 -18.20 0.17 7.29
C ASP A 48 -16.69 0.26 7.61
N TRP A 49 -15.82 0.20 6.61
CA TRP A 49 -14.40 0.51 6.77
C TRP A 49 -14.17 2.02 6.75
N TYR A 50 -12.96 2.45 7.10
CA TYR A 50 -12.59 3.85 7.20
C TYR A 50 -11.43 4.15 6.26
N PHE A 51 -11.46 5.30 5.59
CA PHE A 51 -10.25 5.86 5.00
C PHE A 51 -9.38 6.41 6.12
N ILE A 52 -8.11 6.05 6.12
CA ILE A 52 -7.11 6.60 7.03
C ILE A 52 -6.43 7.77 6.34
N ASN A 53 -6.29 8.88 7.05
CA ASN A 53 -5.57 10.02 6.52
C ASN A 53 -4.09 9.64 6.37
N VAL A 54 -3.53 9.84 5.18
CA VAL A 54 -2.11 9.52 4.90
C VAL A 54 -1.18 10.28 5.85
N LYS A 55 -1.57 11.45 6.37
CA LYS A 55 -0.78 12.15 7.40
C LYS A 55 -0.65 11.35 8.70
N ASP A 56 -1.66 10.57 9.04
CA ASP A 56 -1.68 9.75 10.25
C ASP A 56 -0.86 8.46 10.05
N PHE A 57 -0.54 8.10 8.80
CA PHE A 57 0.35 6.98 8.49
C PHE A 57 1.77 7.18 9.02
N GLY A 58 2.23 8.43 9.13
CA GLY A 58 3.51 8.74 9.77
C GLY A 58 3.60 8.22 11.21
N GLU A 59 2.53 8.39 11.99
CA GLU A 59 2.48 7.89 13.37
C GLU A 59 2.46 6.36 13.43
N LEU A 60 1.73 5.71 12.51
CA LEU A 60 1.69 4.25 12.40
C LEU A 60 3.08 3.66 12.09
N LYS A 61 3.84 4.30 11.19
CA LYS A 61 5.21 3.91 10.86
C LYS A 61 6.15 4.00 12.06
N GLU A 62 6.07 5.08 12.84
CA GLU A 62 6.92 5.27 14.03
C GLU A 62 6.69 4.22 15.10
N LYS A 63 5.44 3.77 15.24
CA LYS A 63 5.02 2.80 16.26
C LYS A 63 5.14 1.33 15.81
N THR A 64 5.31 1.07 14.52
CA THR A 64 5.59 -0.27 13.97
C THR A 64 7.00 -0.69 14.33
N ILE A 65 7.21 -1.91 14.81
CA ILE A 65 8.54 -2.44 15.13
C ILE A 65 9.02 -3.27 13.93
N LEU A 66 10.17 -2.93 13.37
CA LEU A 66 10.78 -3.63 12.23
C LEU A 66 11.58 -4.85 12.69
N SER A 67 12.05 -5.67 11.75
CA SER A 67 13.05 -6.72 12.01
C SER A 67 14.28 -6.16 12.73
N GLU A 68 14.88 -6.94 13.64
CA GLU A 68 15.97 -6.45 14.52
C GLU A 68 17.09 -5.76 13.73
N ASP A 69 17.46 -6.30 12.57
CA ASP A 69 18.51 -5.76 11.68
C ASP A 69 18.16 -4.40 11.06
N TRP A 70 16.90 -3.97 11.12
CA TRP A 70 16.38 -2.78 10.43
C TRP A 70 15.79 -1.70 11.35
N GLU A 71 15.60 -1.96 12.65
CA GLU A 71 15.05 -0.95 13.57
C GLU A 71 15.98 0.28 13.69
N GLU A 72 17.31 0.10 13.62
CA GLU A 72 18.27 1.22 13.58
C GLU A 72 18.25 2.00 12.26
N PHE A 73 17.71 1.41 11.19
CA PHE A 73 17.62 2.00 9.84
C PHE A 73 16.19 2.39 9.46
N LYS A 74 15.30 2.52 10.45
CA LYS A 74 13.87 2.76 10.26
C LYS A 74 13.55 3.98 9.40
N ASP A 75 14.25 5.10 9.64
CA ASP A 75 14.11 6.31 8.81
C ASP A 75 14.42 6.02 7.34
N PHE A 76 15.51 5.29 7.08
CA PHE A 76 15.88 4.89 5.73
C PHE A 76 14.81 3.98 5.12
N VAL A 77 14.29 3.00 5.87
CA VAL A 77 13.22 2.12 5.39
C VAL A 77 12.00 2.95 4.96
N TRP A 78 11.52 3.85 5.82
CA TRP A 78 10.35 4.68 5.54
C TRP A 78 10.54 5.69 4.42
N GLU A 79 11.74 6.26 4.30
CA GLU A 79 12.09 7.07 3.14
C GLU A 79 12.07 6.24 1.85
N ASN A 80 12.51 4.98 1.88
CA ASN A 80 12.56 4.11 0.69
C ASN A 80 11.18 3.55 0.30
N THR A 81 10.36 3.12 1.25
CA THR A 81 9.01 2.60 0.98
C THR A 81 8.02 3.70 0.60
N GLY A 82 8.21 4.92 1.11
CA GLY A 82 7.27 6.02 0.88
C GLY A 82 5.92 5.81 1.56
N ASP A 83 4.93 6.62 1.16
CA ASP A 83 3.58 6.59 1.71
C ASP A 83 2.58 6.02 0.69
N PRO A 84 1.59 5.23 1.13
CA PRO A 84 0.51 4.82 0.25
C PRO A 84 -0.30 6.04 -0.20
N ILE A 85 -0.81 6.00 -1.44
CA ILE A 85 -1.72 7.03 -1.96
C ILE A 85 -3.12 6.93 -1.34
N CYS A 86 -3.44 5.78 -0.73
CA CYS A 86 -4.68 5.53 -0.03
C CYS A 86 -4.46 4.40 1.00
N LEU A 87 -4.97 4.60 2.20
CA LEU A 87 -5.01 3.59 3.26
C LEU A 87 -6.44 3.45 3.77
N MET A 88 -6.88 2.23 3.97
CA MET A 88 -8.19 1.89 4.51
C MET A 88 -8.03 0.87 5.63
N ALA A 89 -8.85 0.97 6.66
CA ALA A 89 -8.84 0.03 7.77
C ALA A 89 -10.27 -0.27 8.23
N LYS A 90 -10.51 -1.49 8.71
CA LYS A 90 -11.81 -1.91 9.25
C LYS A 90 -12.21 -1.10 10.48
N TYR A 91 -11.27 -0.76 11.34
CA TYR A 91 -11.52 -0.01 12.57
C TYR A 91 -11.04 1.44 12.48
N ASP A 92 -11.88 2.36 12.95
CA ASP A 92 -11.50 3.77 13.12
C ASP A 92 -10.49 3.91 14.27
N GLN A 93 -9.29 4.40 13.94
CA GLN A 93 -8.21 4.65 14.89
C GLN A 93 -8.52 5.76 15.89
N ASN A 94 -9.46 6.66 15.56
CA ASN A 94 -9.86 7.75 16.45
C ASN A 94 -10.92 7.32 17.46
N ASN A 95 -11.47 6.10 17.32
CA ASN A 95 -12.43 5.56 18.26
C ASN A 95 -11.69 4.83 19.39
N PRO A 96 -11.75 5.32 20.65
CA PRO A 96 -11.05 4.70 21.77
C PRO A 96 -11.44 3.24 22.03
N LEU A 97 -12.65 2.82 21.62
CA LEU A 97 -13.10 1.43 21.74
C LEU A 97 -12.33 0.46 20.84
N ASN A 98 -11.56 0.97 19.88
CA ASN A 98 -10.73 0.19 18.96
C ASN A 98 -9.24 0.25 19.32
N PHE A 99 -8.86 0.99 20.35
CA PHE A 99 -7.46 1.07 20.76
C PHE A 99 -6.91 -0.32 21.10
N GLY A 100 -5.71 -0.62 20.58
CA GLY A 100 -5.04 -1.91 20.75
C GLY A 100 -5.67 -3.09 20.01
N LYS A 101 -6.64 -2.86 19.13
CA LYS A 101 -7.14 -3.89 18.22
C LYS A 101 -6.28 -3.94 16.97
N TYR A 102 -5.93 -5.14 16.54
CA TYR A 102 -5.47 -5.35 15.18
C TYR A 102 -6.61 -5.02 14.22
N SER A 103 -6.32 -4.24 13.17
CA SER A 103 -7.31 -3.89 12.16
C SER A 103 -6.89 -4.46 10.81
N PRO A 104 -7.75 -5.25 10.15
CA PRO A 104 -7.60 -5.52 8.74
C PRO A 104 -7.50 -4.21 7.96
N SER A 105 -6.65 -4.19 6.94
CA SER A 105 -6.31 -2.99 6.19
C SER A 105 -6.13 -3.25 4.70
N ILE A 106 -6.37 -2.21 3.92
CA ILE A 106 -6.04 -2.16 2.50
C ILE A 106 -5.18 -0.93 2.27
N ALA A 107 -4.01 -1.11 1.70
CA ALA A 107 -3.10 -0.02 1.38
C ALA A 107 -2.77 -0.04 -0.12
N VAL A 108 -2.68 1.15 -0.72
CA VAL A 108 -2.53 1.32 -2.16
C VAL A 108 -1.32 2.19 -2.46
N TRP A 109 -0.38 1.69 -3.25
CA TRP A 109 0.77 2.42 -3.77
C TRP A 109 0.66 2.51 -5.29
N VAL A 110 1.18 3.62 -5.82
CA VAL A 110 1.25 3.86 -7.26
C VAL A 110 2.57 4.53 -7.58
N GLU A 111 3.28 3.97 -8.55
CA GLU A 111 4.60 4.43 -8.96
C GLU A 111 4.69 4.55 -10.47
N LYS A 112 5.47 5.51 -10.95
CA LYS A 112 5.64 5.68 -12.39
C LYS A 112 6.63 4.65 -12.92
N LYS A 113 6.32 4.07 -14.07
CA LYS A 113 7.24 3.15 -14.75
C LYS A 113 8.59 3.82 -15.06
N SER A 114 8.58 5.10 -15.39
CA SER A 114 9.81 5.87 -15.68
C SER A 114 10.80 5.93 -14.51
N ASP A 115 10.32 5.76 -13.26
CA ASP A 115 11.19 5.78 -12.08
C ASP A 115 12.06 4.51 -12.02
N TYR A 116 11.77 3.51 -12.85
CA TYR A 116 12.40 2.21 -12.92
C TYR A 116 13.30 2.00 -14.16
N ASP A 117 13.31 2.96 -15.10
CA ASP A 117 14.04 2.85 -16.36
C ASP A 117 15.56 2.61 -16.14
N GLU A 118 16.15 3.26 -15.15
CA GLU A 118 17.59 3.17 -14.85
C GLU A 118 18.01 1.78 -14.31
N ILE A 119 17.07 1.04 -13.72
CA ILE A 119 17.33 -0.29 -13.13
C ILE A 119 16.71 -1.43 -13.95
N GLY A 120 16.15 -1.11 -15.12
CA GLY A 120 15.72 -2.08 -16.12
C GLY A 120 14.45 -2.86 -15.76
N ILE A 121 13.63 -2.39 -14.82
CA ILE A 121 12.33 -3.00 -14.52
C ILE A 121 11.31 -2.46 -15.52
N GLN A 122 10.76 -3.34 -16.37
CA GLN A 122 9.88 -2.95 -17.47
C GLN A 122 8.48 -3.55 -17.37
N THR A 123 8.33 -4.66 -16.65
CA THR A 123 7.10 -5.45 -16.56
C THR A 123 6.54 -5.48 -15.13
N VAL A 124 5.23 -5.72 -15.00
CA VAL A 124 4.59 -5.94 -13.69
C VAL A 124 5.22 -7.09 -12.91
N GLU A 125 5.67 -8.16 -13.56
CA GLU A 125 6.33 -9.29 -12.89
C GLU A 125 7.66 -8.89 -12.26
N GLU A 126 8.51 -8.16 -12.99
CA GLU A 126 9.79 -7.66 -12.48
C GLU A 126 9.57 -6.66 -11.33
N TYR A 127 8.58 -5.77 -11.48
CA TYR A 127 8.18 -4.84 -10.44
C TYR A 127 7.71 -5.58 -9.18
N ALA A 128 6.81 -6.56 -9.33
CA ALA A 128 6.28 -7.35 -8.23
C ALA A 128 7.39 -8.10 -7.47
N ILE A 129 8.35 -8.70 -8.20
CA ILE A 129 9.52 -9.37 -7.59
C ILE A 129 10.37 -8.36 -6.81
N SER A 130 10.72 -7.23 -7.43
CA SER A 130 11.56 -6.21 -6.80
C SER A 130 10.90 -5.64 -5.54
N TRP A 131 9.63 -5.24 -5.66
CA TRP A 131 8.85 -4.68 -4.55
C TRP A 131 8.73 -5.67 -3.39
N THR A 132 8.30 -6.90 -3.69
CA THR A 132 8.15 -7.95 -2.67
C THR A 132 9.47 -8.22 -1.98
N THR A 133 10.56 -8.39 -2.75
CA THR A 133 11.89 -8.72 -2.21
C THR A 133 12.47 -7.61 -1.35
N ASN A 134 12.28 -6.34 -1.73
CA ASN A 134 12.75 -5.22 -0.92
C ASN A 134 11.96 -5.14 0.39
N ARG A 135 10.65 -5.29 0.33
CA ARG A 135 9.79 -5.10 1.49
C ARG A 135 9.91 -6.19 2.54
N ILE A 136 10.06 -7.44 2.12
CA ILE A 136 10.14 -8.57 3.05
C ILE A 136 11.39 -8.50 3.94
N GLN A 137 12.42 -7.75 3.56
CA GLN A 137 13.63 -7.59 4.36
C GLN A 137 13.36 -6.84 5.67
N TYR A 138 12.37 -5.93 5.68
CA TYR A 138 12.12 -5.02 6.80
C TYR A 138 11.11 -5.57 7.82
N ILE A 139 10.36 -6.61 7.45
CA ILE A 139 9.29 -7.19 8.26
C ILE A 139 9.79 -8.37 9.09
N GLN A 140 9.16 -8.60 10.24
CA GLN A 140 9.54 -9.65 11.19
C GLN A 140 9.10 -11.04 10.70
N ASP A 141 10.05 -11.99 10.66
CA ASP A 141 9.85 -13.40 10.30
C ASP A 141 8.93 -13.64 9.06
N PRO A 142 9.30 -13.11 7.88
CA PRO A 142 8.49 -13.24 6.69
C PRO A 142 8.52 -14.66 6.13
N ASN A 143 7.36 -15.17 5.79
CA ASN A 143 7.19 -16.32 4.93
C ASN A 143 6.40 -15.91 3.68
N VAL A 144 7.10 -15.81 2.56
CA VAL A 144 6.47 -15.50 1.28
C VAL A 144 6.10 -16.80 0.60
N THR A 145 4.80 -17.01 0.41
CA THR A 145 4.31 -18.13 -0.38
C THR A 145 4.14 -17.73 -1.84
N LYS A 146 4.64 -18.64 -2.69
CA LYS A 146 4.78 -18.55 -4.14
C LYS A 146 3.62 -17.84 -4.86
N SER A 147 3.98 -16.98 -5.82
CA SER A 147 3.07 -16.36 -6.79
C SER A 147 2.22 -17.42 -7.49
N LYS A 148 0.91 -17.32 -7.32
CA LYS A 148 -0.02 -18.22 -7.98
C LYS A 148 -1.25 -17.43 -8.37
N GLU A 149 -1.22 -17.03 -9.64
CA GLU A 149 -2.34 -16.68 -10.52
C GLU A 149 -2.19 -15.30 -11.14
N VAL A 150 -2.13 -15.32 -12.47
CA VAL A 150 -2.52 -14.18 -13.29
C VAL A 150 -4.04 -14.13 -13.20
N LYS A 151 -4.56 -13.20 -12.41
CA LYS A 151 -6.00 -12.88 -12.41
C LYS A 151 -6.24 -11.65 -13.26
N ASP A 152 -7.43 -11.55 -13.82
CA ASP A 152 -7.87 -10.33 -14.48
C ASP A 152 -8.61 -9.46 -13.45
N ILE A 153 -8.08 -8.27 -13.17
CA ILE A 153 -8.80 -7.22 -12.45
C ILE A 153 -9.11 -6.14 -13.48
N SER A 154 -10.39 -5.82 -13.69
CA SER A 154 -10.81 -4.94 -14.79
C SER A 154 -10.30 -5.39 -16.18
N GLY A 155 -10.14 -6.70 -16.41
CA GLY A 155 -9.60 -7.24 -17.66
C GLY A 155 -8.10 -7.02 -17.86
N ILE A 156 -7.40 -6.58 -16.81
CA ILE A 156 -5.95 -6.33 -16.82
C ILE A 156 -5.27 -7.46 -16.08
N LYS A 157 -4.20 -7.97 -16.69
CA LYS A 157 -3.32 -8.98 -16.11
C LYS A 157 -2.74 -8.48 -14.80
N THR A 158 -2.90 -9.27 -13.74
CA THR A 158 -2.36 -8.98 -12.41
C THR A 158 -1.38 -10.04 -11.94
N VAL A 159 -0.50 -9.67 -11.02
CA VAL A 159 0.40 -10.61 -10.32
C VAL A 159 0.04 -10.58 -8.84
N GLN A 160 -0.15 -11.75 -8.23
CA GLN A 160 -0.43 -11.88 -6.81
C GLN A 160 0.71 -12.60 -6.08
N TYR A 161 1.05 -12.09 -4.90
CA TYR A 161 1.86 -12.75 -3.89
C TYR A 161 1.09 -12.82 -2.57
N ASP A 162 1.22 -13.94 -1.86
CA ASP A 162 0.72 -14.07 -0.49
C ASP A 162 1.93 -14.19 0.45
N CYS A 163 1.96 -13.36 1.48
CA CYS A 163 3.02 -13.36 2.49
C CYS A 163 2.37 -13.39 3.87
N ASP A 164 2.93 -14.19 4.77
CA ASP A 164 2.63 -14.10 6.19
C ASP A 164 3.86 -13.59 6.95
N PHE A 165 3.65 -12.74 7.95
CA PHE A 165 4.73 -12.12 8.73
C PHE A 165 4.23 -11.72 10.12
N MET A 166 5.16 -11.51 11.05
CA MET A 166 4.83 -11.02 12.39
C MET A 166 4.62 -9.50 12.36
N VAL A 167 3.47 -9.06 12.84
CA VAL A 167 3.18 -7.66 13.12
C VAL A 167 3.46 -7.38 14.58
N GLU A 168 4.39 -6.46 14.79
CA GLU A 168 4.73 -5.92 16.10
C GLU A 168 4.51 -4.41 16.10
N HIS A 169 3.75 -3.92 17.07
CA HIS A 169 3.38 -2.52 17.13
C HIS A 169 3.20 -2.10 18.59
N ARG A 170 3.69 -0.92 18.95
CA ARG A 170 3.69 -0.44 20.34
C ARG A 170 2.30 -0.32 20.97
N ASP A 171 1.29 -0.05 20.16
CA ASP A 171 -0.09 0.07 20.63
C ASP A 171 -0.83 -1.28 20.69
N LEU A 172 -0.25 -2.38 20.16
CA LEU A 172 -0.87 -3.71 20.22
C LEU A 172 -0.44 -4.44 21.48
N PRO A 173 -1.36 -5.15 22.16
CA PRO A 173 -1.04 -5.89 23.39
C PRO A 173 -0.22 -7.15 23.14
N ASN A 174 -0.27 -7.69 21.91
CA ASN A 174 0.48 -8.87 21.49
C ASN A 174 0.99 -8.66 20.05
N SER A 175 2.04 -9.37 19.68
CA SER A 175 2.41 -9.57 18.28
C SER A 175 1.41 -10.52 17.61
N TYR A 176 1.08 -10.31 16.34
CA TYR A 176 0.16 -11.15 15.60
C TYR A 176 0.76 -11.58 14.27
N ARG A 177 0.56 -12.84 13.87
CA ARG A 177 0.85 -13.26 12.50
C ARG A 177 -0.20 -12.67 11.56
N ALA A 178 0.23 -11.76 10.69
CA ALA A 178 -0.58 -11.20 9.65
C ALA A 178 -0.49 -12.03 8.38
N LEU A 179 -1.58 -12.09 7.63
CA LEU A 179 -1.61 -12.55 6.25
C LEU A 179 -1.77 -11.32 5.36
N CYS A 180 -0.87 -11.16 4.39
CA CYS A 180 -0.91 -10.10 3.41
C CYS A 180 -0.96 -10.67 1.99
N ARG A 181 -2.02 -10.31 1.28
CA ARG A 181 -2.13 -10.53 -0.15
C ARG A 181 -1.73 -9.26 -0.88
N MET A 182 -0.66 -9.33 -1.64
CA MET A 182 -0.13 -8.24 -2.44
C MET A 182 -0.54 -8.45 -3.90
N ILE A 183 -1.22 -7.47 -4.47
CA ILE A 183 -1.71 -7.47 -5.85
C ILE A 183 -0.97 -6.38 -6.63
N TYR A 184 -0.35 -6.78 -7.72
CA TYR A 184 0.39 -5.89 -8.61
C TYR A 184 -0.30 -5.80 -9.96
N ILE A 185 -0.45 -4.58 -10.45
CA ILE A 185 -1.09 -4.28 -11.73
C ILE A 185 -0.22 -3.28 -12.49
N GLU A 186 -0.03 -3.52 -13.79
CA GLU A 186 0.54 -2.54 -14.71
C GLU A 186 -0.58 -1.96 -15.57
N HIS A 187 -0.71 -0.64 -15.58
CA HIS A 187 -1.73 0.04 -16.37
C HIS A 187 -1.28 1.46 -16.74
N GLY A 188 -1.25 1.75 -18.04
CA GLY A 188 -0.69 3.01 -18.56
C GLY A 188 0.78 3.18 -18.19
N ASP A 189 1.13 4.37 -17.69
CA ASP A 189 2.50 4.73 -17.27
C ASP A 189 2.82 4.36 -15.81
N TYR A 190 1.99 3.52 -15.17
CA TYR A 190 2.08 3.25 -13.74
C TYR A 190 2.11 1.77 -13.39
N PHE A 191 2.80 1.48 -12.30
CA PHE A 191 2.63 0.26 -11.51
C PHE A 191 1.76 0.56 -10.29
N TYR A 192 0.82 -0.32 -10.00
CA TYR A 192 -0.06 -0.27 -8.85
C TYR A 192 0.26 -1.46 -7.94
N CYS A 193 0.32 -1.21 -6.63
CA CYS A 193 0.42 -2.24 -5.62
C CYS A 193 -0.72 -2.06 -4.62
N PHE A 194 -1.49 -3.13 -4.39
CA PHE A 194 -2.53 -3.20 -3.38
C PHE A 194 -2.15 -4.26 -2.36
N ASP A 195 -2.02 -3.86 -1.11
CA ASP A 195 -1.88 -4.81 -0.01
C ASP A 195 -3.21 -4.98 0.68
N LEU A 196 -3.59 -6.23 0.89
CA LEU A 196 -4.76 -6.63 1.65
C LEU A 196 -4.26 -7.43 2.84
N THR A 197 -4.30 -6.83 4.03
CA THR A 197 -3.69 -7.42 5.23
C THR A 197 -4.75 -7.71 6.28
N ASP A 198 -4.81 -8.95 6.75
CA ASP A 198 -5.70 -9.40 7.82
C ASP A 198 -4.94 -10.33 8.79
N SER A 199 -5.59 -10.87 9.82
CA SER A 199 -4.94 -11.82 10.74
C SER A 199 -5.94 -12.81 11.33
N ILE A 200 -5.72 -14.09 11.05
CA ILE A 200 -6.50 -15.17 11.67
C ILE A 200 -6.23 -15.24 13.17
N GLU A 201 -4.97 -15.03 13.59
CA GLU A 201 -4.56 -15.08 15.01
C GLU A 201 -5.23 -13.98 15.84
N ALA A 202 -5.38 -12.78 15.27
CA ALA A 202 -6.12 -11.69 15.91
C ALA A 202 -7.64 -11.88 15.88
N GLY A 203 -8.16 -12.92 15.22
CA GLY A 203 -9.60 -13.12 15.01
C GLY A 203 -10.21 -12.17 13.98
N GLU A 204 -9.38 -11.56 13.13
CA GLU A 204 -9.74 -10.48 12.23
C GLU A 204 -9.47 -10.87 10.78
N LYS A 205 -10.36 -11.70 10.22
CA LYS A 205 -10.32 -12.10 8.81
C LYS A 205 -11.20 -11.21 7.95
N SER A 206 -10.83 -10.97 6.70
CA SER A 206 -11.57 -10.08 5.78
C SER A 206 -11.63 -10.57 4.34
N ASP A 207 -11.69 -11.90 4.14
CA ASP A 207 -11.73 -12.53 2.81
C ASP A 207 -12.82 -11.96 1.88
N LEU A 208 -14.02 -11.73 2.42
CA LEU A 208 -15.17 -11.29 1.63
C LEU A 208 -15.00 -9.81 1.24
N GLU A 209 -14.62 -8.98 2.19
CA GLU A 209 -14.35 -7.56 2.00
C GLU A 209 -13.23 -7.34 0.98
N PHE A 210 -12.15 -8.12 1.08
CA PHE A 210 -11.05 -8.11 0.13
C PHE A 210 -11.47 -8.54 -1.27
N LYS A 211 -12.27 -9.61 -1.38
CA LYS A 211 -12.81 -10.04 -2.66
C LYS A 211 -13.66 -8.94 -3.31
N MET A 212 -14.60 -8.36 -2.56
CA MET A 212 -15.46 -7.29 -3.04
C MET A 212 -14.66 -6.05 -3.45
N PHE A 213 -13.65 -5.68 -2.66
CA PHE A 213 -12.77 -4.57 -2.99
C PHE A 213 -12.07 -4.77 -4.34
N LEU A 214 -11.50 -5.96 -4.58
CA LEU A 214 -10.80 -6.26 -5.83
C LEU A 214 -11.74 -6.22 -7.05
N GLU A 215 -13.00 -6.62 -6.89
CA GLU A 215 -14.02 -6.54 -7.95
C GLU A 215 -14.40 -5.08 -8.30
N GLU A 216 -14.22 -4.14 -7.37
CA GLU A 216 -14.55 -2.72 -7.53
C GLU A 216 -13.37 -1.89 -8.08
N ILE A 217 -12.17 -2.46 -8.20
CA ILE A 217 -11.03 -1.74 -8.78
C ILE A 217 -11.29 -1.49 -10.26
N ASN A 218 -11.33 -0.22 -10.63
CA ASN A 218 -11.49 0.26 -11.99
C ASN A 218 -10.28 1.11 -12.41
N LEU A 219 -9.65 0.69 -13.50
CA LEU A 219 -8.52 1.37 -14.14
C LEU A 219 -8.99 1.84 -15.53
N PHE A 220 -9.04 3.16 -15.75
CA PHE A 220 -9.80 3.74 -16.88
C PHE A 220 -9.01 4.72 -17.76
N ARG A 221 -7.70 4.85 -17.56
CA ARG A 221 -6.87 5.79 -18.32
C ARG A 221 -5.91 5.13 -19.30
#